data_AF-A0A932C4M5-F1
#
_entry.id   AF-A0A932C4M5-F1
#
_cell.length_a   1.000
_cell.length_b   1.000
_cell.length_c   1.000
_cell.angle_alpha   90.00
_cell.angle_beta   90.00
_cell.angle_gamma   90.00
#
_symmetry.space_group_name_H-M   'P 1'
#
loop_
_entity.id
_entity.type
_entity.pdbx_description
1 polymer ?
#
loop_
_entity_poly.entity_id
_entity_poly.type
_entity_poly.pdbx_seq_one_letter_code
_entity_poly.pdbx_strand_id
1 'polypeptide(L)'
;MKHLLLRFGLVFLGANLANSQTSINWNSTSGTDFATGSNWSGGVAPANDLTSNIASFTSATGAVGPVLAANRSVAGLSFLAGGTGSVSFVLSGSATLTLGSTGISQTAGRIETISLPLVLGAAQSWINTGTNGTLNVTGAVDLNGFSLGIQTGAGGATSSVNLTGVIRACIQTSWNRIKRVGSKARL
;
A
#
# COMPACT_ATOMS: atom_id res chain seq x y z
N MET A 1 4.13 -43.21 -48.21
CA MET A 1 4.29 -43.21 -46.74
C MET A 1 4.53 -41.76 -46.33
N LYS A 2 3.57 -41.14 -45.61
CA LYS A 2 3.64 -39.71 -45.25
C LYS A 2 4.23 -39.58 -43.84
N HIS A 3 5.40 -38.96 -43.72
CA HIS A 3 6.06 -38.69 -42.45
C HIS A 3 5.42 -37.46 -41.79
N LEU A 4 4.81 -37.68 -40.62
CA LEU A 4 4.23 -36.65 -39.77
C LEU A 4 5.30 -36.15 -38.79
N LEU A 5 5.81 -34.93 -39.00
CA LEU A 5 6.74 -34.25 -38.10
C LEU A 5 5.98 -33.62 -36.94
N LEU A 6 6.14 -34.15 -35.73
CA LEU A 6 5.61 -33.58 -34.50
C LEU A 6 6.53 -32.42 -34.05
N ARG A 7 6.04 -31.18 -34.12
CA ARG A 7 6.75 -30.01 -33.57
C ARG A 7 6.36 -29.83 -32.11
N PHE A 8 7.30 -30.07 -31.19
CA PHE A 8 7.16 -29.68 -29.79
C PHE A 8 7.33 -28.17 -29.67
N GLY A 9 6.25 -27.44 -29.40
CA GLY A 9 6.31 -26.05 -29.02
C GLY A 9 6.81 -25.92 -27.58
N LEU A 10 8.00 -25.34 -27.41
CA LEU A 10 8.55 -24.96 -26.12
C LEU A 10 7.77 -23.74 -25.60
N VAL A 11 6.88 -23.96 -24.63
CA VAL A 11 6.20 -22.87 -23.91
C VAL A 11 7.15 -22.34 -22.85
N PHE A 12 7.67 -21.13 -23.05
CA PHE A 12 8.33 -20.37 -21.99
C PHE A 12 7.27 -19.94 -20.96
N LEU A 13 7.16 -20.70 -19.87
CA LEU A 13 6.46 -20.24 -18.67
C LEU A 13 7.33 -19.15 -18.05
N GLY A 14 6.98 -17.88 -18.28
CA GLY A 14 7.66 -16.75 -17.66
C GLY A 14 7.56 -16.86 -16.15
N ALA A 15 8.63 -17.32 -15.50
CA ALA A 15 8.75 -17.26 -14.06
C ALA A 15 8.70 -15.78 -13.66
N ASN A 16 7.59 -15.37 -13.04
CA ASN A 16 7.56 -14.11 -12.31
C ASN A 16 8.59 -14.26 -11.20
N LEU A 17 9.76 -13.65 -11.38
CA LEU A 17 10.75 -13.51 -10.32
C LEU A 17 10.07 -12.72 -9.21
N ALA A 18 9.62 -13.42 -8.16
CA ALA A 18 9.15 -12.78 -6.95
C ALA A 18 10.36 -12.06 -6.36
N ASN A 19 10.43 -10.73 -6.52
CA ASN A 19 11.35 -9.93 -5.74
C ASN A 19 10.96 -10.10 -4.27
N SER A 20 11.80 -10.79 -3.51
CA SER A 20 11.62 -10.93 -2.06
C SER A 20 11.88 -9.58 -1.42
N GLN A 21 10.84 -8.79 -1.21
CA GLN A 21 10.93 -7.51 -0.51
C GLN A 21 11.38 -7.75 0.92
N THR A 22 12.34 -6.97 1.40
CA THR A 22 12.81 -7.08 2.78
C THR A 22 12.07 -6.10 3.68
N SER A 23 11.65 -6.57 4.84
CA SER A 23 11.00 -5.72 5.85
C SER A 23 12.06 -5.00 6.68
N ILE A 24 11.97 -3.67 6.78
CA ILE A 24 12.82 -2.87 7.67
C ILE A 24 11.92 -2.29 8.75
N ASN A 25 12.25 -2.56 10.02
CA ASN A 25 11.37 -2.24 11.13
C ASN A 25 11.69 -0.87 11.73
N TRP A 26 10.66 -0.07 11.94
CA TRP A 26 10.76 1.15 12.73
C TRP A 26 11.11 0.81 14.17
N ASN A 27 12.15 1.45 14.72
CA ASN A 27 12.64 1.17 16.07
C ASN A 27 12.87 2.43 16.92
N SER A 28 12.40 3.59 16.46
CA SER A 28 12.68 4.84 17.15
C SER A 28 11.80 5.09 18.36
N THR A 29 12.42 5.53 19.45
CA THR A 29 11.77 5.97 20.70
C THR A 29 11.84 7.48 20.92
N SER A 30 12.53 8.21 20.05
CA SER A 30 12.73 9.67 20.20
C SER A 30 12.77 10.44 18.88
N GLY A 31 13.25 9.82 17.79
CA GLY A 31 13.29 10.43 16.46
C GLY A 31 12.05 10.11 15.65
N THR A 32 11.50 11.11 14.96
CA THR A 32 10.29 10.93 14.15
C THR A 32 10.55 10.90 12.66
N ASP A 33 11.68 11.41 12.17
CA ASP A 33 11.93 11.51 10.73
C ASP A 33 12.02 10.12 10.06
N PHE A 34 11.12 9.88 9.09
CA PHE A 34 11.01 8.62 8.37
C PHE A 34 12.28 8.29 7.57
N ALA A 35 13.01 9.30 7.07
CA ALA A 35 14.18 9.08 6.23
C ALA A 35 15.48 8.83 7.02
N THR A 36 15.48 9.12 8.32
CA THR A 36 16.66 8.98 9.18
C THR A 36 16.91 7.51 9.51
N GLY A 37 18.05 6.97 9.05
CA GLY A 37 18.40 5.56 9.20
C GLY A 37 18.45 5.07 10.65
N SER A 38 18.87 5.91 11.61
CA SER A 38 18.91 5.53 13.04
C SER A 38 17.53 5.28 13.66
N ASN A 39 16.45 5.68 12.98
CA ASN A 39 15.07 5.39 13.40
C ASN A 39 14.55 4.02 12.92
N TRP A 40 15.39 3.28 12.20
CA TRP A 40 15.09 1.96 11.67
C TRP A 40 16.06 0.91 12.20
N SER A 41 15.58 -0.33 12.29
CA SER A 41 16.39 -1.50 12.66
C SER A 41 17.56 -1.66 11.70
N GLY A 42 18.77 -1.83 12.24
CA GLY A 42 20.00 -1.94 11.45
C GLY A 42 20.58 -0.59 11.02
N GLY A 43 20.00 0.55 11.43
CA GLY A 43 20.54 1.88 11.16
C GLY A 43 20.34 2.34 9.71
N VAL A 44 19.46 1.67 8.95
CA VAL A 44 19.21 1.93 7.52
C VAL A 44 17.72 2.11 7.30
N ALA A 45 17.33 3.25 6.74
CA ALA A 45 15.95 3.51 6.36
C ALA A 45 15.58 2.76 5.06
N PRO A 46 14.28 2.47 4.82
CA PRO A 46 13.80 1.97 3.54
C PRO A 46 14.34 2.77 2.35
N ALA A 47 14.85 2.04 1.37
CA ALA A 47 15.24 2.58 0.07
C ALA A 47 14.07 3.32 -0.56
N ASN A 48 14.38 4.41 -1.28
CA ASN A 48 13.36 5.24 -1.92
C ASN A 48 12.92 4.65 -3.26
N ASP A 49 12.26 3.50 -3.24
CA ASP A 49 11.80 2.80 -4.43
C ASP A 49 10.54 1.95 -4.15
N LEU A 50 9.93 1.40 -5.19
CA LEU A 50 8.65 0.68 -5.08
C LEU A 50 8.81 -0.84 -4.86
N THR A 51 10.03 -1.35 -4.67
CA THR A 51 10.31 -2.80 -4.82
C THR A 51 11.20 -3.41 -3.75
N SER A 52 12.08 -2.64 -3.11
CA SER A 52 13.15 -3.17 -2.27
C SER A 52 12.65 -3.46 -0.86
N ASN A 53 11.97 -2.50 -0.23
CA ASN A 53 11.68 -2.57 1.20
C ASN A 53 10.21 -2.36 1.55
N ILE A 54 9.74 -3.14 2.52
CA ILE A 54 8.50 -2.91 3.25
C ILE A 54 8.86 -2.14 4.52
N ALA A 55 8.24 -0.97 4.72
CA ALA A 55 8.34 -0.25 5.99
C ALA A 55 7.45 -0.93 7.03
N SER A 56 8.07 -1.55 8.03
CA SER A 56 7.38 -2.31 9.06
C SER A 56 7.34 -1.56 10.39
N PHE A 57 6.23 -1.69 11.09
CA PHE A 57 5.96 -1.10 12.38
C PHE A 57 5.59 -2.22 13.34
N THR A 58 6.60 -2.78 13.99
CA THR A 58 6.40 -3.61 15.17
C THR A 58 6.54 -2.70 16.37
N SER A 59 5.52 -2.70 17.20
CA SER A 59 5.42 -1.82 18.35
C SER A 59 6.53 -2.10 19.37
N ALA A 60 7.44 -1.15 19.50
CA ALA A 60 8.30 -1.02 20.66
C ALA A 60 7.60 -0.18 21.72
N THR A 61 7.76 -0.54 22.99
CA THR A 61 7.31 0.29 24.11
C THR A 61 7.93 1.69 23.98
N GLY A 62 7.10 2.73 24.00
CA GLY A 62 7.58 4.11 23.85
C GLY A 62 7.99 4.50 22.42
N ALA A 63 7.60 3.72 21.41
CA ALA A 63 7.83 4.12 20.02
C ALA A 63 7.12 5.44 19.71
N VAL A 64 7.81 6.31 18.96
CA VAL A 64 7.23 7.54 18.43
C VAL A 64 6.76 7.33 16.99
N GLY A 65 5.68 8.01 16.63
CA GLY A 65 5.10 7.95 15.28
C GLY A 65 6.04 8.55 14.22
N PRO A 66 6.19 7.92 13.05
CA PRO A 66 7.03 8.47 12.00
C PRO A 66 6.37 9.68 11.31
N VAL A 67 7.20 10.62 10.90
CA VAL A 67 6.84 11.82 10.15
C VAL A 67 7.60 11.80 8.83
N LEU A 68 6.86 11.88 7.72
CA LEU A 68 7.42 11.95 6.38
C LEU A 68 7.60 13.42 5.96
N ALA A 69 8.85 13.88 5.91
CA ALA A 69 9.20 15.26 5.58
C ALA A 69 9.41 15.51 4.07
N ALA A 70 9.70 14.47 3.29
CA ALA A 70 9.92 14.56 1.85
C ALA A 70 9.28 13.35 1.13
N ASN A 71 8.94 13.53 -0.14
CA ASN A 71 8.27 12.47 -0.91
C ASN A 71 9.13 11.22 -0.96
N ARG A 72 8.53 10.05 -0.72
CA ARG A 72 9.21 8.77 -0.80
C ARG A 72 8.37 7.69 -1.44
N SER A 73 9.03 6.60 -1.79
CA SER A 73 8.46 5.36 -2.28
C SER A 73 8.93 4.20 -1.39
N VAL A 74 8.03 3.26 -1.13
CA VAL A 74 8.32 1.97 -0.49
C VAL A 74 7.52 0.87 -1.18
N ALA A 75 7.93 -0.40 -1.06
CA ALA A 75 7.18 -1.52 -1.62
C ALA A 75 5.80 -1.67 -0.96
N GLY A 76 5.73 -1.41 0.34
CA GLY A 76 4.49 -1.42 1.12
C GLY A 76 4.69 -1.03 2.58
N LEU A 77 3.60 -1.08 3.34
CA LEU A 77 3.56 -0.85 4.77
C LEU A 77 3.09 -2.11 5.50
N SER A 78 3.69 -2.39 6.66
CA SER A 78 3.27 -3.49 7.52
C SER A 78 3.16 -3.04 8.95
N PHE A 79 2.00 -3.21 9.56
CA PHE A 79 1.78 -2.99 10.99
C PHE A 79 1.57 -4.34 11.64
N LEU A 80 2.50 -4.72 12.51
CA LEU A 80 2.57 -6.07 13.04
C LEU A 80 1.97 -6.15 14.44
N ALA A 81 1.31 -7.28 14.73
CA ALA A 81 0.94 -7.64 16.09
C ALA A 81 2.18 -7.57 16.98
N GLY A 82 2.09 -6.78 18.05
CA GLY A 82 3.16 -6.63 19.02
C GLY A 82 2.89 -7.38 20.32
N GLY A 83 3.86 -7.33 21.23
CA GLY A 83 3.73 -7.89 22.58
C GLY A 83 3.00 -6.97 23.57
N THR A 84 3.08 -7.30 24.85
CA THR A 84 2.56 -6.45 25.92
C THR A 84 3.22 -5.06 25.92
N GLY A 85 2.44 -3.99 26.10
CA GLY A 85 2.95 -2.60 26.12
C GLY A 85 3.10 -1.94 24.74
N SER A 86 2.60 -2.61 23.70
CA SER A 86 2.61 -2.09 22.34
C SER A 86 1.77 -0.83 22.16
N VAL A 87 2.33 0.17 21.47
CA VAL A 87 1.65 1.42 21.13
C VAL A 87 1.11 1.41 19.70
N SER A 88 0.12 2.25 19.44
CA SER A 88 -0.37 2.59 18.11
C SER A 88 0.56 3.59 17.42
N PHE A 89 0.73 3.43 16.12
CA PHE A 89 1.44 4.36 15.25
C PHE A 89 0.47 5.31 14.54
N VAL A 90 0.95 6.54 14.38
CA VAL A 90 0.39 7.54 13.48
C VAL A 90 1.48 7.92 12.50
N LEU A 91 1.33 7.45 11.26
CA LEU A 91 2.21 7.80 10.15
C LEU A 91 1.74 9.12 9.55
N SER A 92 2.51 10.19 9.77
CA SER A 92 2.09 11.57 9.50
C SER A 92 3.08 12.32 8.62
N GLY A 93 2.77 13.57 8.29
CA GLY A 93 3.58 14.42 7.41
C GLY A 93 2.76 15.01 6.26
N SER A 94 3.32 16.02 5.60
CA SER A 94 2.70 16.66 4.43
C SER A 94 3.21 16.10 3.10
N ALA A 95 4.33 15.36 3.13
CA ALA A 95 4.89 14.73 1.96
C ALA A 95 4.10 13.48 1.54
N THR A 96 4.20 13.15 0.25
CA THR A 96 3.52 12.01 -0.35
C THR A 96 4.34 10.73 -0.21
N LEU A 97 3.68 9.65 0.21
CA LEU A 97 4.24 8.31 0.18
C LEU A 97 3.64 7.50 -0.98
N THR A 98 4.49 7.01 -1.86
CA THR A 98 4.08 6.14 -2.98
C THR A 98 4.29 4.67 -2.59
N LEU A 99 3.26 3.85 -2.76
CA LEU A 99 3.27 2.43 -2.38
C LEU A 99 3.38 1.54 -3.61
N GLY A 100 4.31 0.60 -3.58
CA GLY A 100 4.44 -0.47 -4.58
C GLY A 100 3.30 -1.49 -4.53
N SER A 101 3.52 -2.66 -5.14
CA SER A 101 2.49 -3.70 -5.28
C SER A 101 2.15 -4.45 -3.99
N THR A 102 2.97 -4.35 -2.94
CA THR A 102 2.74 -5.05 -1.66
C THR A 102 1.55 -4.48 -0.91
N GLY A 103 1.29 -3.17 -1.05
CA GLY A 103 0.20 -2.50 -0.36
C GLY A 103 0.40 -2.36 1.14
N ILE A 104 -0.68 -2.49 1.90
CA ILE A 104 -0.69 -2.28 3.35
C ILE A 104 -1.21 -3.54 4.03
N SER A 105 -0.44 -4.06 4.97
CA SER A 105 -0.86 -5.17 5.83
C SER A 105 -0.97 -4.69 7.27
N GLN A 106 -2.09 -5.01 7.90
CA GLN A 106 -2.39 -4.75 9.29
C GLN A 106 -2.71 -6.07 9.99
N THR A 107 -1.92 -6.43 10.99
CA THR A 107 -2.16 -7.61 11.84
C THR A 107 -2.23 -7.28 13.32
N ALA A 108 -1.92 -6.04 13.71
CA ALA A 108 -2.09 -5.53 15.06
C ALA A 108 -3.57 -5.34 15.41
N GLY A 109 -3.96 -5.77 16.61
CA GLY A 109 -5.31 -5.62 17.15
C GLY A 109 -5.60 -4.23 17.74
N ARG A 110 -5.13 -3.16 17.08
CA ARG A 110 -5.27 -1.77 17.54
C ARG A 110 -5.49 -0.83 16.35
N ILE A 111 -5.71 0.45 16.65
CA ILE A 111 -5.86 1.49 15.63
C ILE A 111 -4.48 1.90 15.16
N GLU A 112 -4.21 1.77 13.86
CA GLU A 112 -3.01 2.29 13.20
C GLU A 112 -3.46 3.35 12.19
N THR A 113 -2.87 4.53 12.25
CA THR A 113 -3.33 5.68 11.45
C THR A 113 -2.30 6.09 10.42
N ILE A 114 -2.77 6.35 9.20
CA ILE A 114 -1.99 7.00 8.14
C ILE A 114 -2.69 8.31 7.79
N SER A 115 -2.06 9.43 8.16
CA SER A 115 -2.60 10.78 7.95
C SER A 115 -1.88 11.57 6.86
N LEU A 116 -0.76 11.06 6.35
CA LEU A 116 -0.05 11.62 5.20
C LEU A 116 -0.71 11.23 3.86
N PRO A 117 -0.51 12.00 2.77
CA PRO A 117 -0.98 11.64 1.43
C PRO A 117 -0.33 10.34 0.89
N LEU A 118 -1.14 9.47 0.31
CA LEU A 118 -0.73 8.23 -0.36
C LEU A 118 -0.94 8.31 -1.87
N VAL A 119 -0.02 7.71 -2.62
CA VAL A 119 -0.15 7.45 -4.06
C VAL A 119 0.10 5.97 -4.31
N LEU A 120 -0.70 5.34 -5.18
CA LEU A 120 -0.41 3.97 -5.61
C LEU A 120 0.61 4.00 -6.77
N GLY A 121 1.72 3.28 -6.59
CA GLY A 121 2.72 3.02 -7.63
C GLY A 121 2.45 1.74 -8.43
N ALA A 122 1.55 0.89 -7.95
CA ALA A 122 1.07 -0.31 -8.61
C ALA A 122 -0.29 -0.75 -8.06
N ALA A 123 -0.98 -1.65 -8.77
CA ALA A 123 -2.15 -2.34 -8.25
C ALA A 123 -1.79 -3.11 -6.98
N GLN A 124 -2.63 -3.00 -5.94
CA GLN A 124 -2.32 -3.52 -4.61
C GLN A 124 -3.58 -3.78 -3.79
N SER A 125 -3.41 -4.39 -2.62
CA SER A 125 -4.48 -4.60 -1.63
C SER A 125 -4.09 -4.06 -0.27
N TRP A 126 -5.06 -3.52 0.46
CA TRP A 126 -4.93 -3.18 1.87
C TRP A 126 -5.72 -4.18 2.69
N ILE A 127 -5.00 -4.85 3.59
CA ILE A 127 -5.50 -6.01 4.31
C ILE A 127 -5.40 -5.70 5.80
N ASN A 128 -6.52 -5.87 6.52
CA ASN A 128 -6.52 -5.85 7.98
C ASN A 128 -7.07 -7.17 8.54
N THR A 129 -6.16 -7.99 9.08
CA THR A 129 -6.49 -9.24 9.78
C THR A 129 -6.24 -9.14 11.29
N GLY A 130 -5.94 -7.96 11.82
CA GLY A 130 -5.76 -7.77 13.26
C GLY A 130 -7.09 -7.87 13.99
N THR A 131 -7.19 -8.76 14.98
CA THR A 131 -8.40 -8.91 15.80
C THR A 131 -8.70 -7.61 16.52
N ASN A 132 -9.87 -7.01 16.27
CA ASN A 132 -10.26 -5.66 16.74
C ASN A 132 -9.33 -4.52 16.25
N GLY A 133 -8.48 -4.81 15.26
CA GLY A 133 -7.60 -3.84 14.64
C GLY A 133 -8.35 -2.91 13.69
N THR A 134 -7.87 -1.68 13.57
CA THR A 134 -8.42 -0.70 12.62
C THR A 134 -7.27 -0.06 11.87
N LEU A 135 -7.28 -0.17 10.55
CA LEU A 135 -6.43 0.64 9.69
C LEU A 135 -7.20 1.92 9.33
N ASN A 136 -6.77 3.06 9.86
CA ASN A 136 -7.41 4.34 9.66
C ASN A 136 -6.60 5.22 8.69
N VAL A 137 -7.08 5.39 7.46
CA VAL A 137 -6.43 6.21 6.43
C VAL A 137 -7.22 7.51 6.29
N THR A 138 -6.67 8.57 6.88
CA THR A 138 -7.26 9.91 6.91
C THR A 138 -6.60 10.85 5.91
N GLY A 139 -5.38 10.53 5.47
CA GLY A 139 -4.70 11.24 4.38
C GLY A 139 -5.39 11.02 3.02
N ALA A 140 -5.14 11.92 2.07
CA ALA A 140 -5.64 11.75 0.71
C ALA A 140 -5.02 10.51 0.04
N VAL A 141 -5.80 9.79 -0.75
CA VAL A 141 -5.35 8.59 -1.47
C VAL A 141 -5.54 8.82 -2.96
N ASP A 142 -4.44 8.90 -3.70
CA ASP A 142 -4.45 8.94 -5.17
C ASP A 142 -4.22 7.53 -5.72
N LEU A 143 -5.22 7.00 -6.40
CA LEU A 143 -5.14 5.69 -7.03
C LEU A 143 -4.19 5.68 -8.23
N ASN A 144 -3.86 6.83 -8.81
CA ASN A 144 -2.92 6.96 -9.93
C ASN A 144 -3.20 6.01 -11.10
N GLY A 145 -4.49 5.71 -11.32
CA GLY A 145 -4.95 4.76 -12.35
C GLY A 145 -4.84 3.28 -11.99
N PHE A 146 -4.37 2.93 -10.79
CA PHE A 146 -4.27 1.56 -10.30
C PHE A 146 -5.50 1.12 -9.50
N SER A 147 -5.75 -0.18 -9.46
CA SER A 147 -6.79 -0.78 -8.63
C SER A 147 -6.33 -0.94 -7.18
N LEU A 148 -7.21 -0.60 -6.23
CA LEU A 148 -7.06 -0.86 -4.81
C LEU A 148 -8.09 -1.90 -4.35
N GLY A 149 -7.62 -3.04 -3.84
CA GLY A 149 -8.45 -4.00 -3.10
C GLY A 149 -8.47 -3.67 -1.62
N ILE A 150 -9.62 -3.80 -0.96
CA ILE A 150 -9.73 -3.72 0.50
C ILE A 150 -10.20 -5.07 1.04
N GLN A 151 -9.49 -5.60 2.01
CA GLN A 151 -9.81 -6.86 2.66
C GLN A 151 -9.73 -6.74 4.18
N THR A 152 -10.73 -7.30 4.86
CA THR A 152 -10.71 -7.50 6.31
C THR A 152 -10.69 -9.00 6.61
N GLY A 153 -10.21 -9.38 7.80
CA GLY A 153 -10.15 -10.77 8.23
C GLY A 153 -11.50 -11.49 8.15
N ALA A 154 -11.49 -12.74 7.69
CA ALA A 154 -12.67 -13.59 7.72
C ALA A 154 -12.81 -14.25 9.10
N GLY A 155 -13.93 -14.01 9.78
CA GLY A 155 -14.33 -14.73 11.00
C GLY A 155 -14.40 -13.88 12.26
N GLY A 156 -15.59 -13.35 12.58
CA GLY A 156 -15.98 -12.89 13.93
C GLY A 156 -15.26 -11.68 14.54
N ALA A 157 -14.12 -11.25 14.01
CA ALA A 157 -13.37 -10.09 14.48
C ALA A 157 -13.86 -8.79 13.82
N THR A 158 -13.98 -7.71 14.60
CA THR A 158 -14.33 -6.36 14.12
C THR A 158 -13.11 -5.65 13.52
N SER A 159 -12.44 -6.28 12.56
CA SER A 159 -11.34 -5.64 11.82
C SER A 159 -11.92 -4.66 10.80
N SER A 160 -11.36 -3.45 10.70
CA SER A 160 -11.84 -2.44 9.76
C SER A 160 -10.70 -1.75 8.99
N VAL A 161 -11.01 -1.34 7.75
CA VAL A 161 -10.18 -0.42 6.97
C VAL A 161 -11.05 0.80 6.69
N ASN A 162 -10.70 1.92 7.32
CA ASN A 162 -11.47 3.15 7.22
C ASN A 162 -10.73 4.12 6.31
N LEU A 163 -11.38 4.57 5.24
CA LEU A 163 -10.89 5.62 4.36
C LEU A 163 -11.77 6.85 4.57
N THR A 164 -11.22 7.89 5.18
CA THR A 164 -11.95 9.15 5.44
C THR A 164 -11.33 10.36 4.75
N GLY A 165 -10.13 10.21 4.19
CA GLY A 165 -9.53 11.21 3.30
C GLY A 165 -10.17 11.24 1.91
N VAL A 166 -9.76 12.24 1.11
CA VAL A 166 -10.19 12.33 -0.30
C VAL A 166 -9.57 11.19 -1.10
N ILE A 167 -10.40 10.37 -1.74
CA ILE A 167 -9.97 9.35 -2.70
C ILE A 167 -10.02 9.95 -4.10
N ARG A 168 -8.88 10.03 -4.78
CA ARG A 168 -8.78 10.46 -6.17
C ARG A 168 -8.62 9.22 -7.05
N ALA A 169 -9.63 8.96 -7.86
CA ALA A 169 -9.54 7.99 -8.95
C ALA A 169 -9.39 8.74 -10.27
N CYS A 170 -8.55 8.23 -11.18
CA CYS A 170 -8.65 8.63 -12.57
C CYS A 170 -9.98 8.10 -13.11
N ILE A 171 -11.00 8.95 -13.20
CA ILE A 171 -12.18 8.63 -13.99
C ILE A 171 -11.74 8.74 -15.45
N GLN A 172 -11.40 7.61 -16.09
CA GLN A 172 -11.34 7.56 -17.54
C GLN A 172 -12.76 7.74 -18.08
N THR A 173 -13.25 8.97 -18.15
CA THR A 173 -14.39 9.27 -19.00
C THR A 173 -13.90 9.08 -20.43
N SER A 174 -14.12 7.90 -21.02
CA SER A 174 -13.96 7.74 -22.45
C SER A 174 -14.95 8.69 -23.12
N TRP A 175 -14.48 9.77 -23.74
CA TRP A 175 -15.30 10.74 -24.47
C TRP A 175 -15.94 10.17 -25.76
N ASN A 176 -15.94 8.84 -25.93
CA ASN A 176 -16.41 8.16 -27.13
C ASN A 176 -17.83 7.59 -26.97
N ARG A 177 -18.83 8.48 -26.92
CA ARG A 177 -20.18 8.35 -27.52
C ARG A 177 -21.20 9.20 -26.76
N ILE A 178 -21.22 10.50 -27.05
CA ILE A 178 -22.50 11.20 -27.14
C ILE A 178 -22.71 11.45 -28.62
N LYS A 179 -23.32 10.49 -29.32
CA LYS A 179 -23.85 10.76 -30.67
C LYS A 179 -25.00 11.73 -30.47
N ARG A 180 -24.74 13.02 -30.69
CA ARG A 180 -25.75 14.07 -30.79
C ARG A 180 -26.78 13.59 -31.82
N VAL A 181 -27.97 13.21 -31.37
CA VAL A 181 -29.08 12.89 -32.28
C VAL A 181 -29.50 14.21 -32.91
N GLY A 182 -29.11 14.41 -34.16
CA GLY A 182 -29.49 15.57 -34.94
C GLY A 182 -30.99 15.57 -35.21
N SER A 183 -31.72 16.40 -34.49
CA SER A 183 -33.09 16.76 -34.86
C SER A 183 -33.04 17.76 -36.01
N LYS A 184 -33.21 17.27 -37.25
CA LYS A 184 -33.55 18.10 -38.40
C LYS A 184 -34.96 18.65 -38.19
N ALA A 185 -35.10 19.93 -37.88
CA ALA A 185 -36.35 20.65 -38.13
C ALA A 185 -36.46 20.87 -39.65
N ARG A 186 -37.48 20.25 -40.27
CA ARG A 186 -37.89 20.58 -41.64
C ARG A 186 -38.64 21.92 -41.62
N LEU A 187 -38.44 22.67 -42.70
CA LEU A 187 -39.04 23.95 -43.06
C LEU A 187 -40.56 23.99 -42.87
#